data_AF-A0A528AXU6-F1
#
_entry.id   AF-A0A528AXU6-F1
#
_cell.length_a   1.000
_cell.length_b   1.000
_cell.length_c   1.000
_cell.angle_alpha   90.00
_cell.angle_beta   90.00
_cell.angle_gamma   90.00
#
_symmetry.space_group_name_H-M   'P 1'
#
loop_
_entity.id
_entity.type
_entity.pdbx_description
1 polymer ?
#
loop_
_entity_poly.entity_id
_entity_poly.type
_entity_poly.pdbx_seq_one_letter_code
_entity_poly.pdbx_strand_id
1 'polypeptide(L)'
;VPNLARLALAWDAAKMDILLMLADPQSATGHSGGTDFLMSPDGALRRSKGDPAGLIYAGAAIVHPRLFKDAPAGPHSLNAYFDAAITAGRLYGMVMHGHWITVGTPDAIP
;
A
#
# COMPACT_ATOMS: atom_id res chain seq x y z
N VAL A 1 6.30 -8.48 16.78
CA VAL A 1 7.10 -7.45 16.07
C VAL A 1 6.17 -6.36 15.58
N PRO A 2 6.43 -5.07 15.84
CA PRO A 2 5.62 -3.96 15.34
C PRO A 2 5.51 -3.94 13.81
N ASN A 3 4.42 -3.40 13.25
CA ASN A 3 4.18 -3.46 11.79
C ASN A 3 5.27 -2.78 10.96
N LEU A 4 5.84 -1.64 11.39
CA LEU A 4 6.96 -1.01 10.67
C LEU A 4 8.20 -1.89 10.61
N ALA A 5 8.52 -2.60 11.71
CA ALA A 5 9.64 -3.53 11.72
C ALA A 5 9.36 -4.77 10.84
N ARG A 6 8.11 -5.25 10.78
CA ARG A 6 7.73 -6.32 9.84
C ARG A 6 7.86 -5.86 8.38
N LEU A 7 7.46 -4.62 8.09
CA LEU A 7 7.59 -4.03 6.76
C LEU A 7 9.07 -3.98 6.32
N ALA A 8 9.95 -3.55 7.22
CA ALA A 8 11.39 -3.53 6.98
C ALA A 8 11.97 -4.94 6.77
N LEU A 9 11.52 -5.95 7.54
CA LEU A 9 11.96 -7.34 7.40
C LEU A 9 11.47 -8.01 6.10
N ALA A 10 10.31 -7.60 5.58
CA ALA A 10 9.74 -8.13 4.35
C ALA A 10 10.32 -7.51 3.07
N TRP A 11 11.09 -6.41 3.20
CA TRP A 11 11.66 -5.71 2.05
C TRP A 11 12.78 -6.50 1.38
N ASP A 12 12.71 -6.60 0.05
CA ASP A 12 13.76 -7.16 -0.80
C ASP A 12 13.98 -6.22 -2.00
N ALA A 13 15.07 -5.45 -1.97
CA ALA A 13 15.39 -4.46 -3.01
C ALA A 13 15.69 -5.08 -4.40
N ALA A 14 15.99 -6.38 -4.46
CA ALA A 14 16.20 -7.09 -5.73
C ALA A 14 14.86 -7.39 -6.41
N LYS A 15 13.83 -7.75 -5.65
CA LYS A 15 12.49 -8.08 -6.17
C LYS A 15 11.56 -6.89 -6.27
N MET A 16 11.70 -5.95 -5.34
CA MET A 16 10.70 -4.92 -5.10
C MET A 16 11.23 -3.53 -5.44
N ASP A 17 10.28 -2.69 -5.79
CA ASP A 17 10.44 -1.26 -5.96
C ASP A 17 9.59 -0.50 -4.96
N ILE A 18 8.45 -1.08 -4.60
CA ILE A 18 7.54 -0.56 -3.58
C ILE A 18 7.01 -1.74 -2.77
N LEU A 19 7.02 -1.61 -1.44
CA LEU A 19 6.33 -2.50 -0.51
C LEU A 19 5.35 -1.69 0.32
N LEU A 20 4.06 -1.99 0.17
CA LEU A 20 2.96 -1.29 0.85
C LEU A 20 2.53 -2.02 2.12
N MET A 21 2.25 -1.27 3.18
CA MET A 21 1.47 -1.77 4.30
C MET A 21 -0.01 -1.73 3.94
N LEU A 22 -0.70 -2.86 4.08
CA LEU A 22 -2.10 -3.01 3.72
C LEU A 22 -2.97 -3.33 4.95
N ALA A 23 -4.18 -2.79 4.98
CA ALA A 23 -5.19 -3.10 5.98
C ALA A 23 -6.35 -3.90 5.37
N ASP A 24 -6.89 -4.82 6.15
CA ASP A 24 -8.14 -5.51 5.82
C ASP A 24 -9.32 -4.55 6.07
N PRO A 25 -10.25 -4.36 5.10
CA PRO A 25 -11.46 -3.57 5.30
C PRO A 25 -12.27 -3.93 6.54
N GLN A 26 -12.28 -5.21 6.94
CA GLN A 26 -12.98 -5.67 8.15
C GLN A 26 -12.33 -5.18 9.45
N SER A 27 -11.04 -4.79 9.39
CA SER A 27 -10.25 -4.27 10.51
C SER A 27 -9.91 -2.79 10.31
N ALA A 28 -10.80 -2.05 9.64
CA ALA A 28 -10.65 -0.64 9.35
C ALA A 28 -11.81 0.20 9.91
N THR A 29 -11.53 1.39 10.42
CA THR A 29 -12.53 2.39 10.83
C THR A 29 -12.31 3.72 10.12
N GLY A 30 -13.41 4.40 9.78
CA GLY A 30 -13.41 5.70 9.10
C GLY A 30 -13.21 5.63 7.59
N HIS A 31 -12.95 4.44 7.04
CA HIS A 31 -12.79 4.25 5.60
C HIS A 31 -14.15 3.94 4.95
N SER A 32 -14.66 4.90 4.19
CA SER A 32 -15.88 4.74 3.38
C SER A 32 -15.59 4.50 1.89
N GLY A 33 -14.30 4.45 1.52
CA GLY A 33 -13.86 4.23 0.15
C GLY A 33 -13.86 2.75 -0.26
N GLY A 34 -13.61 2.50 -1.55
CA GLY A 34 -13.35 1.16 -2.07
C GLY A 34 -12.01 0.60 -1.58
N THR A 35 -11.69 -0.60 -2.04
CA THR A 35 -10.40 -1.25 -1.81
C THR A 35 -9.37 -0.77 -2.83
N ASP A 36 -8.07 -0.81 -2.51
CA ASP A 36 -7.02 -0.30 -3.39
C ASP A 36 -6.34 -1.41 -4.21
N PHE A 37 -5.99 -2.53 -3.55
CA PHE A 37 -5.16 -3.57 -4.14
C PHE A 37 -5.68 -4.98 -3.86
N LEU A 38 -5.48 -5.89 -4.80
CA LEU A 38 -5.54 -7.33 -4.56
C LEU A 38 -4.12 -7.87 -4.47
N MET A 39 -3.92 -8.80 -3.55
CA MET A 39 -2.62 -9.38 -3.25
C MET A 39 -2.59 -10.85 -3.66
N SER A 40 -1.59 -11.21 -4.44
CA SER A 40 -1.27 -12.60 -4.77
C SER A 40 -0.62 -13.32 -3.57
N PRO A 41 -0.59 -14.67 -3.54
CA PRO A 41 0.03 -15.42 -2.45
C PRO A 41 1.52 -15.11 -2.20
N ASP A 42 2.23 -14.64 -3.23
CA ASP A 42 3.63 -14.20 -3.17
C ASP A 42 3.80 -12.73 -2.72
N GLY A 43 2.71 -12.04 -2.44
CA GLY A 43 2.68 -10.65 -2.01
C GLY A 43 2.63 -9.63 -3.16
N ALA A 44 2.65 -10.06 -4.43
CA ALA A 44 2.55 -9.15 -5.56
C ALA A 44 1.18 -8.46 -5.60
N LEU A 45 1.14 -7.17 -5.92
CA LEU A 45 -0.08 -6.37 -5.93
C LEU A 45 -0.55 -6.04 -7.34
N ARG A 46 -1.87 -6.01 -7.50
CA ARG A 46 -2.57 -5.40 -8.64
C ARG A 46 -3.71 -4.52 -8.14
N ARG A 47 -4.17 -3.58 -8.96
CA ARG A 47 -5.34 -2.75 -8.62
C ARG A 47 -6.57 -3.63 -8.35
N SER A 48 -7.30 -3.32 -7.29
CA SER A 48 -8.52 -4.05 -6.89
C SER A 48 -9.63 -3.89 -7.93
N LYS A 49 -9.76 -2.70 -8.53
CA LYS A 49 -10.89 -2.31 -9.38
C LYS A 49 -12.25 -2.50 -8.68
N GLY A 50 -12.30 -2.28 -7.37
CA GLY A 50 -13.52 -2.41 -6.57
C GLY A 50 -13.86 -3.83 -6.14
N ASP A 51 -12.93 -4.77 -6.28
CA ASP A 51 -13.11 -6.14 -5.80
C ASP A 51 -13.27 -6.16 -4.26
N PRO A 52 -14.31 -6.85 -3.74
CA PRO A 52 -14.57 -6.93 -2.30
C PRO A 52 -13.49 -7.69 -1.52
N ALA A 53 -12.66 -8.51 -2.18
CA ALA A 53 -11.50 -9.16 -1.56
C ALA A 53 -10.26 -8.25 -1.54
N GLY A 54 -10.38 -7.00 -2.01
CA GLY A 54 -9.29 -6.05 -2.00
C GLY A 54 -8.94 -5.54 -0.61
N LEU A 55 -7.73 -4.99 -0.51
CA LEU A 55 -7.13 -4.44 0.69
C LEU A 55 -6.93 -2.94 0.55
N ILE A 56 -6.83 -2.25 1.68
CA ILE A 56 -6.67 -0.79 1.75
C ILE A 56 -5.19 -0.46 1.94
N TYR A 57 -4.68 0.56 1.25
CA TYR A 57 -3.36 1.10 1.53
C TYR A 57 -3.35 1.86 2.86
N ALA A 58 -2.62 1.34 3.85
CA ALA A 58 -2.63 1.84 5.22
C ALA A 58 -1.76 3.10 5.45
N GLY A 59 -1.26 3.73 4.37
CA GLY A 59 -0.50 4.98 4.42
C GLY A 59 1.00 4.85 4.75
N ALA A 60 1.53 3.63 4.87
CA ALA A 60 2.96 3.39 5.09
C ALA A 60 3.56 2.50 3.99
N ALA A 61 4.73 2.87 3.48
CA ALA A 61 5.42 2.14 2.41
C ALA A 61 6.94 2.25 2.54
N ILE A 62 7.64 1.25 2.00
CA ILE A 62 9.06 1.35 1.63
C ILE A 62 9.11 1.53 0.12
N VAL A 63 9.83 2.56 -0.35
CA VAL A 63 9.93 2.90 -1.77
C VAL A 63 11.39 3.04 -2.16
N HIS A 64 11.80 2.34 -3.22
CA HIS A 64 13.16 2.45 -3.73
C HIS A 64 13.34 3.78 -4.49
N PRO A 65 14.40 4.58 -4.22
CA PRO A 65 14.61 5.89 -4.85
C PRO A 65 14.65 5.87 -6.38
N ARG A 66 15.05 4.75 -6.99
CA ARG A 66 15.10 4.53 -8.45
C ARG A 66 13.80 4.86 -9.18
N LEU A 67 12.64 4.77 -8.51
CA LEU A 67 11.36 5.12 -9.13
C LEU A 67 11.22 6.60 -9.42
N PHE A 68 11.93 7.44 -8.67
CA PHE A 68 11.80 8.89 -8.75
C PHE A 68 12.89 9.53 -9.61
N LYS A 69 13.71 8.73 -10.31
CA LYS A 69 14.82 9.23 -11.13
C LYS A 69 14.37 10.28 -12.14
N ASP A 70 13.22 10.04 -12.78
CA ASP A 70 12.63 10.90 -13.81
C ASP A 70 11.33 11.57 -13.31
N ALA A 71 11.19 11.71 -11.99
CA ALA A 71 10.02 12.34 -11.39
C ALA A 71 9.90 13.82 -11.81
N PRO A 72 8.69 14.30 -12.16
CA PRO A 72 8.50 15.70 -12.47
C PRO A 72 8.70 16.58 -11.23
N ALA A 73 9.17 17.80 -11.44
CA ALA A 73 9.21 18.80 -10.38
C ALA A 73 7.79 19.22 -9.98
N GLY A 74 7.56 19.38 -8.67
CA GLY A 74 6.28 19.82 -8.11
C GLY A 74 5.32 18.69 -7.72
N PRO A 75 4.13 19.04 -7.20
CA PRO A 75 3.16 18.05 -6.71
C PRO A 75 2.63 17.15 -7.83
N HIS A 76 2.65 15.84 -7.60
CA HIS A 76 2.07 14.86 -8.51
C HIS A 76 1.66 13.59 -7.75
N SER A 77 0.86 12.74 -8.39
CA SER A 77 0.23 11.59 -7.72
C SER A 77 1.20 10.43 -7.52
N LEU A 78 1.20 9.85 -6.32
CA LEU A 78 1.93 8.62 -6.02
C LEU A 78 1.38 7.41 -6.80
N ASN A 79 0.11 7.47 -7.25
CA ASN A 79 -0.51 6.37 -8.00
C ASN A 79 0.22 6.05 -9.30
N ALA A 80 0.84 7.03 -9.96
CA ALA A 80 1.63 6.79 -11.17
C ALA A 80 2.80 5.83 -10.90
N TYR A 81 3.43 5.93 -9.73
CA TYR A 81 4.53 5.05 -9.32
C TYR A 81 4.04 3.66 -8.92
N PHE A 82 2.87 3.56 -8.30
CA PHE A 82 2.22 2.27 -8.07
C PHE A 82 1.94 1.56 -9.39
N ASP A 83 1.39 2.26 -10.38
CA ASP A 83 1.07 1.68 -11.68
C ASP A 83 2.34 1.28 -12.46
N ALA A 84 3.40 2.08 -12.38
CA ALA A 84 4.71 1.72 -12.94
C ALA A 84 5.29 0.46 -12.27
N ALA A 85 5.24 0.37 -10.94
CA ALA A 85 5.71 -0.79 -10.19
C ALA A 85 4.85 -2.04 -10.45
N ILE A 86 3.53 -1.91 -10.61
CA ILE A 86 2.65 -3.02 -11.04
C ILE A 86 3.07 -3.52 -12.42
N THR A 87 3.27 -2.61 -13.37
CA THR A 87 3.65 -2.94 -14.74
C THR A 87 5.00 -3.67 -14.79
N ALA A 88 5.94 -3.29 -13.93
CA ALA A 88 7.23 -3.94 -13.81
C ALA A 88 7.20 -5.26 -13.00
N GLY A 89 6.09 -5.61 -12.35
CA GLY A 89 6.01 -6.76 -11.42
C GLY A 89 6.78 -6.56 -10.11
N ARG A 90 6.91 -5.30 -9.67
CA ARG A 90 7.75 -4.86 -8.55
C ARG A 90 6.98 -4.12 -7.44
N LEU A 91 5.64 -4.11 -7.49
CA LEU A 91 4.78 -3.66 -6.40
C LEU A 91 4.35 -4.83 -5.52
N TYR A 92 4.68 -4.78 -4.24
CA TYR A 92 4.36 -5.81 -3.25
C TYR A 92 3.62 -5.23 -2.05
N GLY A 93 2.96 -6.09 -1.29
CA GLY A 93 2.21 -5.73 -0.10
C GLY A 93 2.53 -6.61 1.11
N MET A 94 2.31 -6.04 2.29
CA MET A 94 2.31 -6.76 3.56
C MET A 94 1.08 -6.34 4.36
N VAL A 95 0.24 -7.31 4.71
CA VAL A 95 -0.95 -7.07 5.55
C VAL A 95 -0.51 -6.81 6.99
N MET A 96 -0.93 -5.68 7.54
CA MET A 96 -0.65 -5.30 8.92
C MET A 96 -1.43 -6.18 9.90
N HIS A 97 -0.93 -6.28 11.14
CA HIS A 97 -1.72 -6.84 12.24
C HIS A 97 -2.32 -5.70 13.07
N GLY A 98 -3.56 -5.87 13.50
CA GLY A 98 -4.29 -4.90 14.31
C GLY A 98 -5.29 -4.09 13.51
N HIS A 99 -5.80 -3.04 14.14
CA HIS A 99 -6.86 -2.21 13.61
C HIS A 99 -6.30 -0.94 12.98
N TRP A 100 -6.77 -0.58 11.79
CA TRP A 100 -6.38 0.64 11.10
C TRP A 100 -7.50 1.69 11.18
N ILE A 101 -7.14 2.94 11.45
CA ILE A 101 -8.09 4.04 11.55
C ILE A 101 -7.59 5.15 10.65
N THR A 102 -8.44 5.60 9.72
CA THR A 102 -8.17 6.84 9.00
C THR A 102 -8.65 8.03 9.84
N VAL A 103 -7.76 9.00 10.05
CA VAL A 103 -8.07 10.22 10.80
C VAL A 103 -8.22 11.36 9.80
N GLY A 104 -9.19 11.23 8.90
CA GLY A 104 -9.45 12.19 7.82
C GLY A 104 -10.56 13.18 8.13
N THR A 105 -11.50 12.81 9.00
CA THR A 105 -12.61 13.65 9.45
C THR A 105 -12.75 13.53 10.97
N PRO A 106 -13.22 14.58 11.67
CA PRO A 106 -13.49 14.51 13.11
C PRO A 106 -14.38 13.32 13.49
N ASP A 107 -15.33 12.96 12.61
CA ASP A 107 -16.27 11.85 12.81
C ASP A 107 -15.63 10.45 12.74
N ALA A 108 -14.35 10.34 12.35
CA ALA A 108 -13.65 9.07 12.22
C ALA A 108 -12.96 8.60 13.51
N ILE A 109 -13.00 9.41 14.58
CA ILE A 109 -12.49 9.07 15.91
C ILE A 109 -13.69 8.96 16.88
N PRO A 110 -13.86 7.83 17.60
CA PRO A 110 -14.88 7.69 18.65
C PRO A 110 -14.64 8.59 19.87
#